data_AF-A0A9E4KH68-F1
#
_entry.id   AF-A0A9E4KH68-F1
#
_cell.length_a   1.000
_cell.length_b   1.000
_cell.length_c   1.000
_cell.angle_alpha   90.00
_cell.angle_beta   90.00
_cell.angle_gamma   90.00
#
_symmetry.space_group_name_H-M   'P 1'
#
loop_
_entity.id
_entity.type
_entity.pdbx_description
1 polymer ?
#
loop_
_entity_poly.entity_id
_entity_poly.type
_entity_poly.pdbx_seq_one_letter_code
_entity_poly.pdbx_strand_id
1 'polypeptide(L)'
;MSKISKTNLKRFQQSLRRISLKQGFYDTFYDHFMDQSEEIARIFHARDMDQLKGKLKETLQMIEDALVGKPGVVLYLEMLGRIHTRLKVDQRHFEMWKEALLATIERYDDEYDAEVKIAWQEAIEMVVSLMYPESAIVDMAASQ
;
A
#
# COMPACT_ATOMS: atom_id res chain seq x y z
N MET A 1 6.69 16.98 -3.37
CA MET A 1 6.41 15.54 -3.60
C MET A 1 6.82 15.20 -5.02
N SER A 2 7.79 14.31 -5.21
CA SER A 2 8.19 13.86 -6.54
C SER A 2 7.06 13.01 -7.13
N LYS A 3 6.68 13.27 -8.39
CA LYS A 3 5.71 12.43 -9.10
C LYS A 3 6.42 11.13 -9.51
N ILE A 4 5.74 9.99 -9.37
CA ILE A 4 6.19 8.71 -9.89
C ILE A 4 6.56 8.87 -11.37
N SER A 5 7.67 8.28 -11.80
CA SER A 5 8.07 8.36 -13.20
C SER A 5 7.04 7.65 -14.09
N LYS A 6 6.91 8.07 -15.36
CA LYS A 6 6.02 7.39 -16.32
C LYS A 6 6.37 5.90 -16.47
N THR A 7 7.67 5.57 -16.39
CA THR A 7 8.16 4.20 -16.45
C THR A 7 7.71 3.38 -15.25
N ASN A 8 7.89 3.89 -14.04
CA ASN A 8 7.50 3.19 -12.81
C ASN A 8 5.97 3.08 -12.68
N LEU A 9 5.23 4.12 -13.08
CA LEU A 9 3.76 4.03 -13.18
C LEU A 9 3.34 2.86 -14.09
N LYS A 10 3.93 2.75 -15.27
CA LYS A 10 3.61 1.66 -16.20
C LYS A 10 3.93 0.28 -15.60
N ARG A 11 5.09 0.14 -14.94
CA ARG A 11 5.50 -1.11 -14.28
C ARG A 11 4.53 -1.50 -13.17
N PHE A 12 4.19 -0.56 -12.29
CA PHE A 12 3.19 -0.74 -11.24
C PHE A 12 1.86 -1.23 -11.83
N GLN A 13 1.34 -0.54 -12.86
CA GLN A 13 0.06 -0.90 -13.48
C GLN A 13 0.09 -2.27 -14.17
N GLN A 14 1.21 -2.64 -14.78
CA GLN A 14 1.39 -3.96 -15.39
C GLN A 14 1.39 -5.07 -14.33
N SER A 15 2.18 -4.89 -13.26
CA SER A 15 2.24 -5.80 -12.12
C SER A 15 0.87 -5.94 -11.44
N LEU A 16 0.19 -4.82 -11.15
CA LEU A 16 -1.15 -4.81 -10.57
C LEU A 16 -2.15 -5.62 -11.40
N ARG A 17 -2.14 -5.49 -12.74
CA ARG A 17 -3.02 -6.28 -13.61
C ARG A 17 -2.73 -7.78 -13.53
N ARG A 18 -1.45 -8.18 -13.46
CA ARG A 18 -1.06 -9.60 -13.39
C ARG A 18 -1.50 -10.22 -12.07
N ILE A 19 -1.25 -9.56 -10.94
CA ILE A 19 -1.59 -10.09 -9.61
C ILE A 19 -3.10 -10.08 -9.32
N SER A 20 -3.84 -9.11 -9.84
CA SER A 20 -5.28 -8.92 -9.52
C SER A 20 -6.18 -10.09 -9.90
N LEU A 21 -5.72 -10.94 -10.84
CA LEU A 21 -6.45 -12.12 -11.33
C LEU A 21 -5.93 -13.43 -10.71
N LYS A 22 -4.85 -13.40 -9.93
CA LYS A 22 -4.26 -14.62 -9.36
C LYS A 22 -5.09 -15.11 -8.18
N GLN A 23 -5.54 -16.36 -8.26
CA GLN A 23 -6.25 -17.00 -7.16
C GLN A 23 -5.35 -17.10 -5.92
N GLY A 24 -5.88 -16.74 -4.75
CA GLY A 24 -5.17 -16.82 -3.48
C GLY A 24 -4.20 -15.66 -3.19
N PHE A 25 -4.04 -14.69 -4.11
CA PHE A 25 -3.20 -13.51 -3.88
C PHE A 25 -3.64 -12.75 -2.60
N TYR A 26 -4.93 -12.43 -2.51
CA TYR A 26 -5.47 -11.66 -1.38
C TYR A 26 -5.42 -12.44 -0.07
N ASP A 27 -5.63 -13.76 -0.10
CA ASP A 27 -5.45 -14.64 1.06
C ASP A 27 -4.01 -14.58 1.56
N THR A 28 -3.05 -14.83 0.67
CA THR A 28 -1.62 -14.85 1.00
C THR A 28 -1.14 -13.49 1.52
N PHE A 29 -1.67 -12.39 0.99
CA PHE A 29 -1.38 -11.06 1.53
C PHE A 29 -1.76 -10.95 3.01
N TYR A 30 -2.97 -11.38 3.37
CA TYR A 30 -3.42 -11.26 4.75
C TYR A 30 -2.68 -12.21 5.68
N ASP A 31 -2.31 -13.41 5.22
CA ASP A 31 -1.43 -14.31 5.95
C ASP A 31 -0.09 -13.62 6.24
N HIS A 32 0.61 -13.14 5.20
CA HIS A 32 1.87 -12.42 5.35
C HIS A 32 1.77 -11.17 6.23
N PHE A 33 0.64 -10.45 6.19
CA PHE A 33 0.45 -9.23 6.96
C PHE A 33 0.17 -9.51 8.43
N MET A 34 -0.67 -10.51 8.74
CA MET A 34 -0.91 -10.92 10.12
C MET A 34 0.31 -11.58 10.76
N ASP A 35 1.16 -12.22 9.96
CA ASP A 35 2.44 -12.77 10.43
C ASP A 35 3.50 -11.72 10.79
N GLN A 36 3.31 -10.45 10.38
CA GLN A 36 4.26 -9.36 10.71
C GLN A 36 4.34 -9.06 12.22
N SER A 37 3.22 -9.18 12.94
CA SER A 37 3.19 -8.98 14.40
C SER A 37 1.91 -9.50 15.03
N GLU A 38 2.01 -9.92 16.30
CA GLU A 38 0.82 -10.28 17.09
C GLU A 38 -0.20 -9.14 17.21
N GLU A 39 0.27 -7.90 17.18
CA GLU A 39 -0.59 -6.72 17.20
C GLU A 39 -1.48 -6.65 15.95
N ILE A 40 -0.89 -6.76 14.77
CA ILE A 40 -1.65 -6.81 13.51
C ILE A 40 -2.58 -8.03 13.50
N ALA A 41 -2.07 -9.21 13.87
CA ALA A 41 -2.88 -10.42 13.95
C ALA A 41 -4.15 -10.20 14.80
N ARG A 42 -4.02 -9.60 16.00
CA ARG A 42 -5.17 -9.29 16.87
C ARG A 42 -6.18 -8.35 16.23
N ILE A 43 -5.74 -7.36 15.43
CA ILE A 43 -6.64 -6.39 14.77
C ILE A 43 -7.50 -7.05 13.70
N PHE A 44 -6.95 -8.04 12.97
CA PHE A 44 -7.58 -8.60 11.78
C PHE A 44 -8.16 -10.01 11.98
N HIS A 45 -7.74 -10.79 12.98
CA HIS A 45 -8.14 -12.20 13.18
C HIS A 45 -9.65 -12.44 13.26
N ALA A 46 -10.42 -11.54 13.88
CA ALA A 46 -11.87 -11.71 14.05
C ALA A 46 -12.70 -11.12 12.89
N ARG A 47 -12.06 -10.63 11.82
CA ARG A 47 -12.75 -9.95 10.72
C ARG A 47 -13.13 -10.94 9.63
N ASP A 48 -14.22 -10.62 8.94
CA ASP A 48 -14.67 -11.34 7.76
C ASP A 48 -13.62 -11.22 6.64
N MET A 49 -13.07 -12.36 6.24
CA MET A 49 -12.00 -12.43 5.25
C MET A 49 -12.45 -12.01 3.85
N ASP A 50 -13.69 -12.25 3.46
CA ASP A 50 -14.17 -11.84 2.13
C ASP A 50 -14.31 -10.31 2.06
N GLN A 51 -14.77 -9.69 3.16
CA GLN A 51 -14.78 -8.24 3.28
C GLN A 51 -13.37 -7.64 3.28
N LEU A 52 -12.41 -8.29 3.96
CA LEU A 52 -11.03 -7.84 3.98
C LEU A 52 -10.41 -7.90 2.57
N LYS A 53 -10.57 -9.00 1.84
CA LYS A 53 -10.08 -9.13 0.46
C LYS A 53 -10.68 -8.06 -0.45
N GLY A 54 -11.98 -7.78 -0.31
CA GLY A 54 -12.66 -6.69 -1.02
C GLY A 54 -12.01 -5.33 -0.74
N LYS A 55 -11.74 -5.02 0.53
CA LYS A 55 -11.05 -3.77 0.92
C LYS A 55 -9.65 -3.68 0.34
N LEU A 56 -8.86 -4.76 0.37
CA LEU A 56 -7.52 -4.73 -0.23
C LEU A 56 -7.59 -4.42 -1.72
N LYS A 57 -8.52 -5.04 -2.45
CA LYS A 57 -8.74 -4.77 -3.88
C LYS A 57 -9.07 -3.30 -4.13
N GLU A 58 -9.97 -2.73 -3.33
CA GLU A 58 -10.32 -1.30 -3.40
C GLU A 58 -9.11 -0.41 -3.08
N THR A 59 -8.31 -0.76 -2.08
CA THR A 59 -7.07 -0.04 -1.73
C THR A 59 -6.09 -0.05 -2.89
N LEU A 60 -5.85 -1.18 -3.55
CA LEU A 60 -4.93 -1.26 -4.69
C LEU A 60 -5.40 -0.40 -5.87
N GLN A 61 -6.71 -0.39 -6.13
CA GLN A 61 -7.29 0.48 -7.16
C GLN A 61 -7.17 1.98 -6.80
N MET A 62 -7.33 2.31 -5.52
CA MET A 62 -7.18 3.67 -5.01
C MET A 62 -5.73 4.17 -5.12
N ILE A 63 -4.75 3.28 -4.92
CA ILE A 63 -3.34 3.61 -5.17
C ILE A 63 -3.17 4.01 -6.64
N GLU A 64 -3.66 3.21 -7.59
CA GLU A 64 -3.60 3.56 -9.02
C GLU A 64 -4.28 4.90 -9.32
N ASP A 65 -5.50 5.10 -8.80
CA ASP A 65 -6.28 6.32 -8.95
C ASP A 65 -5.51 7.56 -8.45
N ALA A 66 -4.77 7.44 -7.35
CA ALA A 66 -3.92 8.49 -6.80
C ALA A 66 -2.73 8.81 -7.73
N LEU A 67 -2.06 7.78 -8.26
CA LEU A 67 -0.91 7.97 -9.15
C LEU A 67 -1.28 8.67 -10.47
N VAL A 68 -2.49 8.41 -10.99
CA VAL A 68 -2.99 9.05 -12.22
C VAL A 68 -3.70 10.40 -11.95
N GLY A 69 -3.79 10.83 -10.69
CA GLY A 69 -4.37 12.11 -10.31
C GLY A 69 -5.89 12.19 -10.51
N LYS A 70 -6.61 11.09 -10.26
CA LYS A 70 -8.07 11.06 -10.37
C LYS A 70 -8.71 12.09 -9.42
N PRO A 71 -9.68 12.90 -9.86
CA PRO A 71 -10.29 13.91 -9.01
C PRO A 71 -10.88 13.32 -7.72
N GLY A 72 -10.67 14.02 -6.59
CA GLY A 72 -11.22 13.65 -5.28
C GLY A 72 -10.43 12.61 -4.49
N VAL A 73 -9.51 11.87 -5.11
CA VAL A 73 -8.74 10.81 -4.42
C VAL A 73 -7.85 11.37 -3.30
N VAL A 74 -7.24 12.54 -3.51
CA VAL A 74 -6.37 13.18 -2.50
C VAL A 74 -7.15 13.56 -1.25
N LEU A 75 -8.32 14.22 -1.41
CA LEU A 75 -9.18 14.58 -0.27
C LEU A 75 -9.65 13.33 0.51
N TYR A 76 -9.91 12.24 -0.20
CA TYR A 76 -10.26 10.97 0.41
C TYR A 76 -9.09 10.35 1.18
N LEU A 77 -7.87 10.36 0.63
CA LEU A 77 -6.67 9.88 1.31
C LEU A 77 -6.34 10.70 2.57
N GLU A 78 -6.48 12.02 2.52
CA GLU A 78 -6.33 12.90 3.70
C GLU A 78 -7.36 12.55 4.79
N MET A 79 -8.61 12.24 4.41
CA MET A 79 -9.63 11.76 5.34
C MET A 79 -9.23 10.41 5.95
N LEU A 80 -8.75 9.45 5.15
CA LEU A 80 -8.25 8.17 5.65
C LEU A 80 -7.07 8.36 6.61
N GLY A 81 -6.16 9.30 6.33
CA GLY A 81 -5.08 9.68 7.23
C GLY A 81 -5.59 10.07 8.61
N ARG A 82 -6.59 10.95 8.69
CA ARG A 82 -7.22 11.34 9.98
C ARG A 82 -7.85 10.15 10.71
N ILE A 83 -8.47 9.23 9.98
CA ILE A 83 -9.05 8.01 10.57
C ILE A 83 -7.94 7.11 11.15
N HIS A 84 -6.88 6.87 10.39
CA HIS A 84 -5.77 6.03 10.81
C HIS A 84 -5.00 6.61 12.00
N THR A 85 -4.79 7.93 12.03
CA THR A 85 -4.23 8.63 13.21
C THR A 85 -5.08 8.40 14.45
N ARG A 86 -6.41 8.50 14.35
CA ARG A 86 -7.32 8.21 15.47
C ARG A 86 -7.24 6.75 15.93
N LEU A 87 -6.96 5.83 15.02
CA LEU A 87 -6.75 4.41 15.29
C LEU A 87 -5.33 4.08 15.77
N LYS A 88 -4.46 5.09 15.94
CA LYS A 88 -3.04 4.94 16.32
C LYS A 88 -2.22 4.10 15.33
N VAL A 89 -2.60 4.12 14.06
CA VAL A 89 -1.80 3.55 12.98
C VAL A 89 -0.72 4.56 12.61
N ASP A 90 0.53 4.12 12.74
CA ASP A 90 1.75 4.91 12.50
C ASP A 90 2.55 4.37 11.30
N GLN A 91 3.70 4.99 10.99
CA GLN A 91 4.57 4.61 9.87
C GLN A 91 4.99 3.13 9.93
N ARG A 92 5.29 2.59 11.10
CA ARG A 92 5.72 1.18 11.26
C ARG A 92 4.64 0.22 10.75
N HIS A 93 3.36 0.56 10.95
CA HIS A 93 2.26 -0.24 10.44
C HIS A 93 2.19 -0.24 8.91
N PHE A 94 2.49 0.89 8.26
CA PHE A 94 2.56 0.94 6.79
C PHE A 94 3.77 0.21 6.24
N GLU A 95 4.91 0.27 6.93
CA GLU A 95 6.09 -0.53 6.54
C GLU A 95 5.77 -2.03 6.59
N MET A 96 5.18 -2.53 7.69
CA MET A 96 4.74 -3.93 7.80
C MET A 96 3.73 -4.30 6.69
N TRP A 97 2.78 -3.41 6.38
CA TRP A 97 1.81 -3.62 5.30
C TRP A 97 2.50 -3.67 3.92
N LYS A 98 3.44 -2.76 3.67
CA LYS A 98 4.23 -2.67 2.43
C LYS A 98 5.09 -3.91 2.24
N GLU A 99 5.78 -4.37 3.28
CA GLU A 99 6.61 -5.57 3.26
C GLU A 99 5.77 -6.82 2.97
N ALA A 100 4.64 -6.99 3.65
CA ALA A 100 3.72 -8.10 3.39
C ALA A 100 3.18 -8.07 1.94
N LEU A 101 2.83 -6.88 1.43
CA LEU A 101 2.37 -6.74 0.05
C LEU A 101 3.47 -7.08 -0.95
N LEU A 102 4.69 -6.56 -0.78
CA LEU A 102 5.81 -6.82 -1.68
C LEU A 102 6.21 -8.29 -1.69
N ALA A 103 6.25 -8.95 -0.53
CA ALA A 103 6.51 -10.38 -0.42
C ALA A 103 5.43 -11.21 -1.13
N THR A 104 4.17 -10.77 -1.07
CA THR A 104 3.07 -11.42 -1.78
C THR A 104 3.17 -11.20 -3.28
N ILE A 105 3.50 -9.99 -3.73
CA ILE A 105 3.68 -9.69 -5.16
C ILE A 105 4.82 -10.52 -5.73
N GLU A 106 5.97 -10.61 -5.06
CA GLU A 106 7.11 -11.43 -5.49
C GLU A 106 6.72 -12.90 -5.75
N ARG A 107 5.80 -13.44 -4.95
CA ARG A 107 5.30 -14.81 -5.13
C ARG A 107 4.34 -14.98 -6.31
N TYR A 108 3.62 -13.93 -6.71
CA TYR A 108 2.46 -14.02 -7.61
C TYR A 108 2.63 -13.32 -8.96
N ASP A 109 3.56 -12.38 -9.05
CA ASP A 109 3.90 -11.70 -10.28
C ASP A 109 5.01 -12.48 -11.01
N ASP A 110 4.64 -13.18 -12.09
CA ASP A 110 5.57 -14.01 -12.88
C ASP A 110 6.67 -13.17 -13.56
N GLU A 111 6.54 -11.84 -13.59
CA GLU A 111 7.54 -10.89 -14.10
C GLU A 111 8.11 -10.00 -12.98
N TYR A 112 8.08 -10.45 -11.72
CA TYR A 112 8.67 -9.70 -10.63
C TYR A 112 10.19 -9.55 -10.80
N ASP A 113 10.67 -8.31 -10.66
CA ASP A 113 12.09 -7.98 -10.62
C ASP A 113 12.33 -6.76 -9.68
N ALA A 114 13.59 -6.34 -9.58
CA ALA A 114 13.97 -5.20 -8.74
C ALA A 114 13.29 -3.89 -9.17
N GLU A 115 13.01 -3.71 -10.46
CA GLU A 115 12.37 -2.50 -10.99
C GLU A 115 10.87 -2.48 -10.70
N VAL A 116 10.20 -3.63 -10.74
CA VAL A 116 8.81 -3.80 -10.28
C VAL A 116 8.72 -3.50 -8.79
N LYS A 117 9.66 -4.01 -7.98
CA LYS A 117 9.72 -3.70 -6.54
C LYS A 117 9.83 -2.19 -6.29
N ILE A 118 10.75 -1.52 -6.96
CA ILE A 118 10.93 -0.06 -6.84
C ILE A 118 9.65 0.69 -7.23
N ALA A 119 9.00 0.29 -8.33
CA ALA A 119 7.75 0.92 -8.77
C ALA A 119 6.63 0.79 -7.73
N TRP A 120 6.50 -0.37 -7.07
CA TRP A 120 5.55 -0.57 -5.99
C TRP A 120 5.89 0.25 -4.74
N GLN A 121 7.17 0.30 -4.35
CA GLN A 121 7.62 1.12 -3.22
C GLN A 121 7.30 2.60 -3.44
N GLU A 122 7.67 3.16 -4.59
CA GLU A 122 7.37 4.56 -4.93
C GLU A 122 5.86 4.84 -4.93
N ALA A 123 5.06 3.92 -5.46
CA ALA A 123 3.60 4.06 -5.50
C ALA A 123 2.99 4.11 -4.09
N ILE A 124 3.40 3.19 -3.22
CA ILE A 124 2.90 3.09 -1.84
C ILE A 124 3.37 4.30 -1.03
N GLU A 125 4.64 4.68 -1.13
CA GLU A 125 5.21 5.81 -0.41
C GLU A 125 4.55 7.13 -0.79
N MET A 126 4.22 7.31 -2.07
CA MET A 126 3.43 8.47 -2.50
C MET A 126 2.07 8.51 -1.79
N VAL A 127 1.33 7.41 -1.76
CA VAL A 127 0.00 7.36 -1.14
C VAL A 127 0.07 7.56 0.37
N VAL A 128 1.04 6.93 1.04
CA VAL A 128 1.28 7.13 2.49
C VAL A 128 1.60 8.59 2.77
N SER A 129 2.40 9.26 1.94
CA SER A 129 2.71 10.68 2.11
C SER A 129 1.50 11.62 1.98
N LEU A 130 0.47 11.22 1.22
CA LEU A 130 -0.79 11.96 1.12
C LEU A 130 -1.69 11.75 2.35
N MET A 131 -1.56 10.60 3.02
CA MET A 131 -2.28 10.31 4.26
C MET A 131 -1.63 10.96 5.48
N TYR A 132 -0.31 11.14 5.46
CA TYR A 132 0.49 11.73 6.54
C TYR A 132 1.38 12.88 6.05
N PRO A 133 0.80 14.00 5.61
CA PRO A 133 1.59 15.12 5.09
C PRO A 133 2.50 15.77 6.14
N GLU A 134 2.18 15.67 7.44
CA GLU A 134 2.99 16.24 8.52
C GLU A 134 4.22 15.40 8.89
N SER A 135 4.21 14.07 8.67
CA SER A 135 5.39 13.24 8.95
C SER A 135 6.51 13.43 7.92
N ALA A 136 6.16 13.82 6.68
CA ALA A 136 7.11 14.16 5.63
C ALA A 136 7.96 15.42 5.95
N ILE A 137 7.53 16.24 6.92
CA ILE A 137 8.25 17.46 7.33
C ILE A 137 9.35 17.15 8.37
N VAL A 138 9.18 16.10 9.18
CA VAL A 138 10.11 15.78 10.28
C VAL A 138 11.42 15.19 9.75
N ASP A 139 11.38 14.38 8.70
CA ASP A 139 12.60 13.82 8.07
C ASP A 139 13.44 14.88 7.33
N MET A 140 12.81 15.94 6.82
CA MET A 140 13.53 17.07 6.20
C MET A 140 14.14 18.03 7.23
N ALA A 141 13.59 18.07 8.44
CA ALA A 141 14.10 18.88 9.55
C ALA A 141 15.21 18.16 10.34
N ALA A 142 15.25 16.83 10.32
CA ALA A 142 16.26 16.02 11.00
C ALA A 142 17.60 15.88 10.23
N SER A 143 17.71 16.47 9.03
CA SER A 143 18.93 16.45 8.20
C SER A 143 19.51 17.86 7.93
N GLN A 144 19.24 18.84 8.80
CA GLN A 144 19.87 20.17 8.76
C GLN A 144 20.64 20.45 10.05
#